data_AF-X1RH92-F1
#
_entry.id   AF-X1RH92-F1
#
_cell.length_a   1.000
_cell.length_b   1.000
_cell.length_c   1.000
_cell.angle_alpha   90.00
_cell.angle_beta   90.00
_cell.angle_gamma   90.00
#
_symmetry.space_group_name_H-M   'P 1'
#
loop_
_entity.id
_entity.type
_entity.pdbx_description
1 polymer ?
#
loop_
_entity_poly.entity_id
_entity_poly.type
_entity_poly.pdbx_seq_one_letter_code
_entity_poly.pdbx_strand_id
1 'polypeptide(L)' 'MAMVCCEYHGAPKGLKHHYVAAVKPLGYPNGAILCCRGRCENAGLVWLNEEDKANYDGGERAMVIWGMSVKVKVV' A
#
# COMPACT_ATOMS: atom_id res chain seq x y z
N MET A 1 -1.85 -2.45 9.54
CA MET A 1 -1.22 -3.35 8.57
C MET A 1 -1.68 -2.98 7.19
N ALA A 2 -0.71 -2.51 6.41
CA ALA A 2 -0.93 -2.01 5.07
C ALA A 2 -1.29 -3.14 4.09
N MET A 3 -1.94 -2.77 2.99
CA MET A 3 -2.29 -3.69 1.91
C MET A 3 -2.04 -3.08 0.54
N VAL A 4 -1.92 -3.92 -0.48
CA VAL A 4 -1.62 -3.47 -1.84
C VAL A 4 -2.83 -3.63 -2.74
N CYS A 5 -3.37 -2.53 -3.25
CA CYS A 5 -4.42 -2.51 -4.25
C CYS A 5 -4.14 -1.44 -5.29
N CYS A 6 -4.42 -1.70 -6.56
CA CYS A 6 -4.29 -0.68 -7.60
C CYS A 6 -5.39 0.38 -7.48
N GLU A 7 -5.18 1.52 -8.14
CA GLU A 7 -6.12 2.65 -8.13
C GLU A 7 -7.53 2.25 -8.60
N TYR A 8 -7.63 1.40 -9.61
CA TYR A 8 -8.91 0.88 -10.13
C TYR A 8 -9.73 0.11 -9.08
N HIS A 9 -9.08 -0.76 -8.29
CA HIS A 9 -9.77 -1.51 -7.24
C HIS A 9 -9.96 -0.68 -5.95
N GLY A 10 -9.21 0.42 -5.81
CA GLY A 10 -9.30 1.34 -4.69
C GLY A 10 -8.88 0.74 -3.35
N ALA A 11 -9.30 1.41 -2.27
CA ALA A 11 -9.02 0.98 -0.91
C ALA A 11 -9.58 -0.43 -0.68
N PRO A 12 -8.80 -1.37 -0.10
CA PRO A 12 -9.32 -2.65 0.30
C PRO A 12 -10.49 -2.48 1.27
N LYS A 13 -11.61 -3.14 0.97
CA LYS A 13 -12.81 -3.10 1.81
C LYS A 13 -12.83 -4.34 2.69
N GLY A 14 -12.84 -4.15 4.00
CA GLY A 14 -12.91 -5.24 4.98
C GLY A 14 -13.32 -4.73 6.36
N LEU A 15 -13.83 -5.64 7.20
CA LEU A 15 -14.32 -5.31 8.54
C LEU A 15 -13.21 -4.98 9.55
N LYS A 16 -11.98 -5.49 9.32
CA LYS A 16 -10.90 -5.47 10.31
C LYS A 16 -10.02 -4.22 10.28
N HIS A 17 -9.89 -3.58 9.12
CA HIS A 17 -8.97 -2.45 8.93
C HIS A 17 -9.63 -1.36 8.10
N HIS A 18 -9.55 -0.12 8.59
CA HIS A 18 -9.95 1.08 7.86
C HIS A 18 -8.70 1.71 7.23
N TYR A 19 -8.69 1.80 5.89
CA TYR A 19 -7.58 2.39 5.14
C TYR A 19 -7.90 3.86 4.84
N VAL A 20 -7.02 4.75 5.28
CA VAL A 20 -7.25 6.20 5.27
C VAL A 20 -6.39 6.94 4.24
N ALA A 21 -5.36 6.28 3.71
CA ALA A 21 -4.46 6.86 2.73
C ALA A 21 -3.89 5.79 1.79
N ALA A 22 -3.42 6.22 0.62
CA ALA A 22 -2.63 5.41 -0.30
C ALA A 22 -1.31 6.11 -0.61
N VAL A 23 -0.22 5.35 -0.65
CA VAL A 23 1.11 5.85 -1.03
C VAL A 23 1.68 4.99 -2.16
N LYS A 24 2.54 5.60 -2.96
CA LYS A 24 3.19 4.93 -4.10
C LYS A 24 4.40 4.13 -3.61
N PRO A 25 4.51 2.83 -3.94
CA PRO A 25 5.73 2.08 -3.70
C PRO A 25 6.88 2.64 -4.55
N LEU A 26 8.11 2.39 -4.13
CA LEU A 26 9.28 2.70 -4.94
C LEU A 26 9.22 1.91 -6.26
N GLY A 27 9.56 2.56 -7.38
CA GLY A 27 9.37 2.01 -8.72
C GLY A 27 8.00 2.28 -9.36
N TYR A 28 6.96 2.68 -8.62
CA TYR A 28 5.63 2.91 -9.20
C TYR A 28 5.64 3.94 -10.36
N PRO A 29 4.97 3.64 -11.50
CA PRO A 29 4.15 2.45 -11.75
C PRO A 29 4.91 1.22 -12.29
N ASN A 30 6.16 1.35 -12.73
CA ASN A 30 6.88 0.30 -13.46
C ASN A 30 7.75 -0.57 -12.53
N GLY A 31 7.53 -1.89 -12.52
CA GLY A 31 8.30 -2.81 -11.65
C GLY A 31 8.02 -2.62 -10.16
N ALA A 32 6.88 -1.98 -9.84
CA ALA A 32 6.34 -1.90 -8.49
C ALA A 32 5.70 -3.23 -8.07
N ILE A 33 5.05 -3.24 -6.91
CA ILE A 33 4.24 -4.37 -6.47
C ILE A 33 2.90 -4.43 -7.23
N LEU A 34 2.39 -5.64 -7.49
CA LEU A 34 1.09 -5.84 -8.16
C LEU A 34 -0.09 -5.75 -7.18
N CYS A 35 -1.26 -5.44 -7.71
CA CYS A 35 -2.52 -5.45 -6.95
C CYS A 35 -2.78 -6.84 -6.33
N CYS A 36 -3.26 -6.88 -5.08
CA CYS A 36 -3.58 -8.14 -4.40
C CYS A 36 -4.82 -8.88 -4.94
N ARG A 37 -5.60 -8.27 -5.85
CA ARG A 37 -6.73 -8.94 -6.50
C ARG A 37 -6.20 -9.97 -7.49
N GLY A 38 -6.69 -11.21 -7.38
CA GLY A 38 -6.25 -12.32 -8.21
C GLY A 38 -6.28 -11.97 -9.70
N ARG A 39 -5.17 -12.23 -10.40
CA ARG A 39 -4.94 -11.95 -11.83
C ARG A 39 -4.94 -10.48 -12.24
N CYS A 40 -4.92 -9.53 -11.30
CA CYS A 40 -4.76 -8.12 -11.62
C CYS A 40 -3.27 -7.77 -11.75
N GLU A 41 -2.83 -7.43 -12.95
CA GLU A 41 -1.44 -7.04 -13.25
C GLU A 41 -1.21 -5.52 -13.14
N ASN A 42 -2.22 -4.76 -12.70
CA ASN A 42 -2.06 -3.33 -12.47
C ASN A 42 -1.12 -3.07 -11.30
N ALA A 43 -0.28 -2.04 -11.45
CA ALA A 43 0.58 -1.55 -10.38
C ALA A 43 -0.24 -1.19 -9.14
N GLY A 44 0.16 -1.75 -8.00
CA GLY A 44 -0.47 -1.58 -6.71
C GLY A 44 -0.01 -0.30 -6.00
N LEU A 45 -0.94 0.33 -5.31
CA LEU A 45 -0.67 1.34 -4.29
C LEU A 45 -0.63 0.66 -2.92
N VAL A 46 0.18 1.19 -2.02
CA VAL A 46 0.22 0.74 -0.61
C VAL A 46 -0.82 1.54 0.15
N TRP A 47 -1.90 0.88 0.55
CA TRP A 47 -2.97 1.44 1.37
C TRP A 47 -2.60 1.33 2.84
N LEU A 48 -2.64 2.46 3.53
CA LEU A 48 -2.25 2.62 4.93
C LEU A 48 -3.51 2.70 5.79
N ASN A 49 -3.53 1.92 6.88
CA ASN A 49 -4.48 2.19 7.95
C ASN A 49 -4.01 3.39 8.79
N GLU A 50 -4.76 3.73 9.84
CA GLU A 50 -4.43 4.89 10.70
C GLU A 50 -3.03 4.79 11.33
N GLU A 51 -2.65 3.61 11.82
CA GLU A 51 -1.34 3.36 12.44
C GLU A 51 -0.20 3.47 11.41
N ASP A 52 -0.33 2.78 10.27
CA ASP A 52 0.66 2.83 9.20
C ASP A 52 0.79 4.26 8.63
N LYS A 53 -0.31 5.03 8.62
CA LYS A 53 -0.32 6.44 8.22
C LYS A 53 0.44 7.30 9.22
N ALA A 54 0.22 7.11 10.52
CA ALA A 54 0.96 7.83 11.55
C ALA A 54 2.47 7.54 11.47
N ASN A 55 2.85 6.28 11.25
CA ASN A 55 4.24 5.88 11.04
C ASN A 55 4.84 6.52 9.78
N TYR A 56 4.09 6.52 8.68
CA TYR A 56 4.50 7.20 7.44
C TYR A 56 4.69 8.70 7.67
N ASP A 57 3.78 9.37 8.36
CA ASP A 57 3.91 10.79 8.69
C ASP A 57 5.09 11.06 9.62
N GLY A 58 5.42 10.12 10.51
CA GLY A 58 6.60 10.12 11.37
C GLY A 58 7.93 9.87 10.65
N GLY A 59 7.91 9.59 9.35
CA GLY A 59 9.13 9.40 8.55
C GLY A 59 9.45 7.95 8.19
N GLU A 60 8.62 6.97 8.59
CA GLU A 60 8.83 5.58 8.22
C GLU A 60 8.55 5.36 6.73
N ARG A 61 9.46 4.66 6.04
CA ARG A 61 9.39 4.43 4.59
C ARG A 61 9.42 2.96 4.18
N ALA A 62 9.48 2.05 5.14
CA ALA A 62 9.35 0.62 4.93
C ALA A 62 8.05 0.14 5.57
N MET A 63 7.15 -0.42 4.78
CA MET A 63 5.84 -0.90 5.25
C MET A 63 5.84 -2.42 5.22
N VAL A 64 5.37 -3.06 6.29
CA VAL A 64 5.21 -4.52 6.33
C VAL A 64 3.83 -4.89 5.80
N ILE A 65 3.82 -5.71 4.74
CA ILE A 65 2.63 -6.19 4.06
C ILE A 65 2.76 -7.71 3.98
N TRP A 66 1.92 -8.44 4.72
CA TRP A 66 1.88 -9.91 4.71
C TRP A 66 3.26 -10.55 5.01
N GLY A 67 4.03 -9.93 5.91
CA GLY A 67 5.37 -10.38 6.28
C GLY A 67 6.49 -9.97 5.31
N MET A 68 6.18 -9.27 4.22
CA MET A 68 7.16 -8.70 3.30
C MET A 68 7.31 -7.19 3.53
N SER A 69 8.51 -6.66 3.39
CA SER A 69 8.76 -5.22 3.52
C SER A 69 8.74 -4.53 2.16
N VAL A 70 7.96 -3.46 2.01
CA VAL A 70 7.87 -2.65 0.80
C VAL A 70 8.33 -1.23 1.09
N LYS A 71 9.27 -0.71 0.29
CA LYS A 71 9.67 0.70 0.37
C LYS A 71 8.68 1.59 -0.35
N VAL A 72 8.30 2.70 0.28
CA VAL A 72 7.35 3.68 -0.28
C VAL A 72 8.06 5.00 -0.59
N LYS A 73 7.56 5.74 -1.59
CA LYS A 73 8.10 7.04 -1.98
C LYS A 73 7.87 8.08 -0.87
N VAL A 74 8.82 9.00 -0.74
CA VAL A 74 8.63 10.25 0.00
C VAL A 74 7.78 11.16 -0.89
N VAL A 75 6.78 11.81 -0.31
CA VAL A 75 6.00 12.85 -1.00
C VAL A 75 6.85 14.10 -1.19
#